data_AF-A0A356WGY9-F1
#
_entry.id   AF-A0A356WGY9-F1
#
_cell.length_a   1.000
_cell.length_b   1.000
_cell.length_c   1.000
_cell.angle_alpha   90.00
_cell.angle_beta   90.00
_cell.angle_gamma   90.00
#
_symmetry.space_group_name_H-M   'P 1'
#
loop_
_entity.id
_entity.type
_entity.pdbx_description
1 polymer ?
#
loop_
_entity_poly.entity_id
_entity_poly.type
_entity_poly.pdbx_seq_one_letter_code
_entity_poly.pdbx_strand_id
1 'polypeptide(L)' 'MMNAGETLDTIIHTVKVPKNILEKPYMRPLYDEPEFVVRNIWRLYGGWWDGAPSRLKPAPDSKVATELANLSGGAEK' A
#
# COMPACT_ATOMS: atom_id res chain seq x y z
N MET A 1 11.30 1.87 -8.83
CA MET A 1 10.08 2.40 -8.21
C MET A 1 9.10 2.84 -9.30
N MET A 2 8.42 4.00 -9.29
CA MET A 2 7.32 4.28 -10.25
C MET A 2 7.74 4.23 -11.73
N ASN A 3 8.68 5.08 -12.15
CA ASN A 3 9.17 5.10 -13.54
C ASN A 3 9.95 3.84 -13.94
N ALA A 4 10.35 3.02 -12.97
CA ALA A 4 10.99 1.73 -13.22
C ALA A 4 9.97 0.57 -13.25
N GLY A 5 8.66 0.87 -13.23
CA GLY A 5 7.60 -0.12 -13.36
C GLY A 5 7.29 -0.92 -12.10
N GLU A 6 7.73 -0.47 -10.92
CA GLU A 6 7.42 -1.19 -9.67
C GLU A 6 5.99 -0.93 -9.19
N THR A 7 5.46 -1.91 -8.45
CA THR A 7 4.13 -1.82 -7.84
C THR A 7 4.10 -0.82 -6.68
N LEU A 8 2.93 -0.25 -6.40
CA LEU A 8 2.72 0.62 -5.25
C LEU A 8 3.10 -0.08 -3.95
N ASP A 9 2.79 -1.38 -3.81
CA ASP A 9 3.12 -2.19 -2.64
C ASP A 9 4.64 -2.20 -2.36
N THR A 10 5.45 -2.40 -3.40
CA THR A 10 6.90 -2.35 -3.24
C THR A 10 7.37 -0.95 -2.83
N ILE A 11 6.77 0.09 -3.41
CA ILE A 11 7.17 1.48 -3.17
C ILE A 11 6.85 1.92 -1.74
N ILE A 12 5.65 1.64 -1.22
CA ILE A 12 5.26 2.06 0.15
C ILE A 12 6.14 1.40 1.23
N HIS A 13 6.57 0.15 1.00
CA HIS A 13 7.43 -0.55 1.93
C HIS A 13 8.91 -0.12 1.82
N THR A 14 9.32 0.39 0.65
CA THR A 14 10.70 0.79 0.37
C THR A 14 11.00 2.25 0.70
N VAL A 15 10.10 3.18 0.36
CA VAL A 15 10.35 4.61 0.55
C VAL A 15 10.37 4.95 2.04
N LYS A 16 11.44 5.61 2.49
CA LYS A 16 11.60 6.12 3.86
C LYS A 16 12.05 7.58 3.80
N VAL A 17 11.51 8.39 4.71
CA VAL A 17 11.98 9.77 4.90
C VAL A 17 13.25 9.72 5.75
N PRO A 18 14.34 10.42 5.35
CA PRO A 18 15.57 10.47 6.13
C PRO A 18 15.33 10.94 7.57
N LYS A 19 15.99 10.30 8.53
CA LYS A 19 15.78 10.53 9.96
C LYS A 19 16.00 12.00 10.37
N ASN A 20 17.05 12.63 9.84
CA ASN A 20 17.37 14.04 10.12
C ASN A 20 16.29 15.02 9.65
N ILE A 21 15.45 14.62 8.68
CA ILE A 21 14.29 15.41 8.28
C ILE A 21 13.18 15.25 9.32
N LEU A 22 12.85 14.01 9.71
CA LEU A 22 11.80 13.72 10.69
C LEU A 22 12.10 14.24 12.10
N GLU A 23 13.38 14.40 12.45
CA GLU A 23 13.78 14.97 13.74
C GLU A 23 13.42 16.47 13.87
N LYS A 24 13.20 17.17 12.75
CA LYS A 24 12.76 18.57 12.76
C LYS A 24 11.36 18.68 13.36
N PRO A 25 11.11 19.58 14.33
CA PRO A 25 9.83 19.67 15.04
C PRO A 25 8.60 19.78 14.11
N TYR A 26 8.73 20.49 12.99
CA TYR A 26 7.66 20.74 12.01
C TYR A 26 7.54 19.67 10.91
N MET A 27 8.42 18.68 10.86
CA MET A 27 8.38 17.59 9.86
C MET A 27 7.92 16.25 10.47
N ARG A 28 7.57 16.22 11.75
CA ARG A 28 7.11 15.01 12.41
C ARG A 28 5.72 14.62 11.86
N PRO A 29 5.50 13.34 11.57
CA PRO A 29 4.17 12.86 11.22
C PRO A 29 3.27 12.95 12.45
N LEU A 30 2.31 13.88 12.40
CA LEU A 30 1.35 14.11 13.48
C LEU A 30 -0.08 13.98 12.96
N TYR A 31 -0.38 14.68 11.87
CA TYR A 31 -1.67 14.60 11.19
C TYR A 31 -1.66 13.58 10.04
N ASP A 32 -0.55 13.53 9.31
CA ASP A 32 -0.35 12.65 8.16
C ASP A 32 0.91 11.80 8.34
N GLU A 33 1.02 10.70 7.61
CA GLU A 33 2.16 9.78 7.63
C GLU A 33 2.86 9.73 6.26
N PRO A 34 4.19 9.49 6.22
CA PRO A 34 4.91 9.43 4.95
C PRO A 34 4.32 8.43 3.94
N GLU A 35 3.77 7.32 4.42
CA GLU A 35 3.11 6.35 3.53
C GLU A 35 1.91 6.94 2.80
N PHE A 36 1.05 7.70 3.48
CA PHE A 36 -0.12 8.31 2.87
C PHE A 36 0.27 9.40 1.86
N VAL A 37 1.34 10.16 2.13
CA VAL A 37 1.92 11.09 1.15
C VAL A 37 2.40 10.35 -0.09
N VAL A 38 3.07 9.21 0.05
CA VAL A 38 3.49 8.37 -1.08
C VAL A 38 2.28 7.86 -1.86
N ARG A 39 1.22 7.42 -1.18
CA ARG A 39 -0.04 7.00 -1.82
C ARG A 39 -0.71 8.15 -2.58
N ASN A 40 -0.65 9.37 -2.06
CA ASN A 40 -1.19 10.56 -2.74
C ASN A 40 -0.41 10.89 -4.01
N ILE A 41 0.92 10.80 -3.97
CA ILE A 41 1.77 10.98 -5.16
C ILE A 41 1.47 9.90 -6.19
N TRP A 42 1.36 8.64 -5.76
CA TRP A 42 0.94 7.55 -6.65
C TRP A 42 -0.42 7.85 -7.28
N ARG A 43 -1.41 8.25 -6.48
CA ARG A 43 -2.76 8.55 -6.97
C ARG A 43 -2.77 9.68 -7.99
N LEU A 44 -1.94 10.71 -7.78
CA LEU A 44 -1.81 11.86 -8.67
C LEU A 44 -1.26 11.45 -10.04
N TYR A 45 -0.21 10.63 -10.11
CA TYR A 45 0.48 10.32 -11.36
C TYR A 45 0.11 8.96 -11.97
N GLY A 46 -0.06 7.92 -11.16
CA GLY A 46 -0.36 6.55 -11.56
C GLY A 46 -1.85 6.18 -11.50
N GLY A 47 -2.69 7.02 -10.90
CA GLY A 47 -4.12 6.77 -10.78
C GLY A 47 -4.46 5.76 -9.70
N TRP A 48 -5.54 4.99 -9.89
CA TRP A 48 -6.06 4.07 -8.86
C TRP A 48 -5.39 2.70 -8.89
N TRP A 49 -4.88 2.29 -10.06
CA TRP A 49 -4.26 0.99 -10.26
C TRP A 49 -2.87 0.98 -9.64
N ASP A 50 -2.48 -0.12 -9.02
CA ASP A 50 -1.32 -0.23 -8.13
C ASP A 50 -0.12 -0.94 -8.76
N GLY A 51 -0.21 -1.31 -10.05
CA GLY A 51 0.85 -2.01 -10.76
C GLY A 51 0.72 -3.54 -10.80
N ALA A 52 -0.12 -4.15 -9.94
CA ALA A 52 -0.23 -5.61 -9.83
C ALA A 52 -1.41 -6.16 -10.67
N PRO A 53 -1.17 -6.98 -11.72
CA PRO A 53 -2.26 -7.49 -12.56
C PRO A 53 -3.29 -8.34 -11.80
N SER A 54 -2.86 -9.09 -10.79
CA SER A 54 -3.74 -9.91 -9.94
C SER A 54 -4.76 -9.08 -9.15
N ARG A 55 -4.52 -7.77 -8.97
CA ARG A 55 -5.37 -6.85 -8.20
C ARG A 55 -6.17 -5.88 -9.09
N LEU A 56 -6.10 -6.01 -10.41
CA LEU A 56 -6.79 -5.11 -11.35
C LEU A 56 -8.33 -5.22 -11.28
N LYS A 57 -8.85 -6.44 -11.05
CA LYS A 57 -10.28 -6.72 -10.93
C LYS A 57 -10.52 -7.61 -9.70
N PRO A 58 -10.45 -7.04 -8.49
CA PRO A 58 -10.56 -7.83 -7.27
C PRO A 58 -11.93 -8.50 -7.18
N ALA A 59 -11.96 -9.71 -6.64
CA ALA A 59 -13.21 -10.33 -6.22
C ALA A 59 -13.80 -9.57 -5.01
N PRO A 60 -15.12 -9.67 -4.76
CA PRO A 60 -15.70 -9.14 -3.53
C PRO A 60 -15.03 -9.72 -2.28
N ASP A 61 -14.86 -8.90 -1.24
CA ASP A 61 -14.16 -9.28 -0.01
C ASP A 61 -14.70 -10.57 0.62
N SER A 62 -16.02 -10.77 0.59
CA SER A 62 -16.66 -11.99 1.12
C SER A 62 -16.20 -13.26 0.40
N LYS A 63 -15.96 -13.21 -0.92
CA LYS A 63 -15.48 -14.36 -1.69
C LYS A 63 -14.03 -14.68 -1.35
N VAL A 64 -13.19 -13.65 -1.23
CA VAL A 64 -11.79 -13.82 -0.83
C VAL A 64 -11.71 -14.38 0.59
N ALA A 65 -12.52 -13.85 1.51
CA ALA A 65 -12.55 -14.30 2.90
C ALA A 65 -12.99 -15.77 3.05
N THR A 66 -14.06 -16.17 2.34
CA THR A 66 -14.52 -17.58 2.35
C THR A 66 -13.43 -18.52 1.84
N GLU A 67 -12.80 -18.19 0.71
CA GLU A 67 -11.75 -19.05 0.14
C GLU A 67 -10.54 -19.13 1.08
N LEU A 68 -10.12 -17.99 1.66
CA LEU A 68 -9.00 -17.96 2.60
C LEU A 68 -9.26 -18.80 3.86
N ALA A 69 -10.48 -18.74 4.42
CA ALA A 69 -10.86 -19.56 5.56
C ALA A 69 -10.84 -21.06 5.19
N ASN A 70 -11.36 -21.44 4.03
CA ASN A 70 -11.34 -22.82 3.55
C ASN A 70 -9.91 -23.35 3.41
N LEU A 71 -9.02 -22.58 2.77
CA LEU A 71 -7.61 -22.92 2.60
C LEU A 71 -6.86 -23.02 3.94
N SER A 72 -7.30 -22.27 4.96
CA SER A 72 -6.69 -22.25 6.29
C SER A 72 -7.26 -23.30 7.25
N GLY A 73 -8.20 -24.14 6.80
CA GLY A 73 -8.77 -25.24 7.60
C GLY A 73 -10.16 -25.00 8.17
N GLY A 74 -10.82 -23.91 7.80
CA GLY A 74 -12.15 -23.50 8.25
C GLY A 74 -12.08 -22.48 9.39
N ALA A 75 -13.11 -21.64 9.52
CA ALA A 75 -13.17 -20.59 10.55
C ALA A 75 -13.41 -21.13 11.98
N GLU A 76 -13.78 -22.40 12.09
CA GLU A 76 -14.12 -23.10 13.35
C GLU A 76 -12.96 -23.93 13.92
N LYS A 77 -11.81 -23.98 13.24
CA LYS A 77 -10.59 -24.63 13.76
C LYS A 77 -9.77 -23.64 14.57
#